data_AF-A0A1G9ZVE3-F1
#
_entry.id   AF-A0A1G9ZVE3-F1
#
_cell.length_a   1.000
_cell.length_b   1.000
_cell.length_c   1.000
_cell.angle_alpha   90.00
_cell.angle_beta   90.00
_cell.angle_gamma   90.00
#
_symmetry.space_group_name_H-M   'P 1'
#
loop_
_entity.id
_entity.type
_entity.pdbx_description
1 polymer ?
#
loop_
_entity_poly.entity_id
_entity_poly.type
_entity_poly.pdbx_seq_one_letter_code
_entity_poly.pdbx_strand_id
1 'polypeptide(L)' 'MKLDELKLWVSPLTNKIYAGFTDKSGTTATSKVEITEMAVSTVMQHLDLEQAGYECEAGRLEFFPAELPNRK' A
#
# COMPACT_ATOMS: atom_id res chain seq x y z
N MET A 1 20.12 -2.32 22.03
CA MET A 1 18.72 -2.01 21.70
C MET A 1 18.29 -2.97 20.59
N LYS A 2 17.37 -3.92 20.84
CA LYS A 2 16.96 -4.90 19.82
C LYS A 2 15.97 -4.20 18.89
N LEU A 3 16.25 -4.17 17.59
CA LEU A 3 15.38 -3.58 16.57
C LEU A 3 14.14 -4.47 16.41
N ASP A 4 12.97 -3.90 16.67
CA ASP A 4 11.70 -4.53 16.33
C ASP A 4 11.49 -4.49 14.82
N GLU A 5 10.87 -5.52 14.24
CA GLU A 5 10.61 -5.59 12.81
C GLU A 5 9.30 -4.87 12.47
N LEU A 6 9.32 -3.96 11.49
CA LEU A 6 8.10 -3.33 10.98
C LEU A 6 7.32 -4.33 10.12
N LYS A 7 6.03 -4.50 10.40
CA LYS A 7 5.14 -5.38 9.66
C LYS A 7 3.85 -4.67 9.29
N LEU A 8 3.29 -5.08 8.14
CA LEU A 8 2.01 -4.61 7.62
C LEU A 8 0.98 -5.74 7.71
N TRP A 9 -0.26 -5.38 8.02
CA TRP A 9 -1.40 -6.28 8.02
C TRP A 9 -2.57 -5.65 7.28
N VAL A 10 -3.37 -6.49 6.64
CA VAL A 10 -4.67 -6.09 6.08
C VAL A 10 -5.74 -6.90 6.78
N SER A 11 -6.76 -6.22 7.32
CA SER A 11 -7.93 -6.88 7.88
C SER A 11 -8.84 -7.33 6.74
N PRO A 12 -9.08 -8.63 6.53
CA PRO A 12 -9.96 -9.11 5.47
C PRO A 12 -11.44 -8.80 5.76
N LEU A 13 -11.79 -8.45 7.01
CA LEU A 13 -13.16 -8.11 7.40
C LEU A 13 -13.51 -6.65 7.14
N THR A 14 -12.53 -5.77 7.32
CA THR A 14 -12.75 -4.31 7.28
C THR A 14 -11.97 -3.62 6.17
N ASN A 15 -11.14 -4.36 5.42
CA ASN A 15 -10.21 -3.84 4.41
C ASN A 15 -9.29 -2.71 4.92
N LYS A 16 -9.08 -2.66 6.24
CA LYS A 16 -8.18 -1.68 6.86
C LYS A 16 -6.75 -2.17 6.86
N ILE A 17 -5.82 -1.26 6.60
CA ILE A 17 -4.39 -1.52 6.61
C ILE A 17 -3.82 -1.07 7.96
N TYR A 18 -2.98 -1.91 8.55
CA TYR A 18 -2.32 -1.63 9.82
C TYR A 18 -0.81 -1.75 9.66
N ALA A 19 -0.08 -0.86 10.30
CA ALA A 19 1.37 -0.92 10.44
C ALA A 19 1.75 -0.98 11.91
N GLY A 20 2.87 -1.62 12.20
CA GLY A 20 3.33 -1.74 13.56
C GLY A 20 4.56 -2.62 13.69
N PHE A 21 5.08 -2.67 14.90
CA PHE A 21 6.29 -3.42 15.20
C PHE A 21 5.95 -4.80 15.75
N THR A 22 6.76 -5.79 15.38
CA THR A 22 6.69 -7.14 15.95
C THR A 22 7.95 -7.47 16.74
N ASP A 23 7.79 -8.36 17.71
CA ASP A 23 8.94 -9.03 18.33
C ASP A 23 9.78 -9.78 17.28
N LYS A 24 11.00 -10.21 17.68
CA LYS A 24 11.93 -10.95 16.81
C LYS A 24 11.39 -12.27 16.25
N SER A 25 10.29 -12.79 16.80
CA SER A 25 9.64 -14.00 16.27
C SER A 25 8.58 -13.67 15.21
N GLY A 26 8.26 -12.39 15.00
CA GLY A 26 7.21 -11.94 14.09
C GLY A 26 5.81 -12.34 14.54
N THR A 27 5.68 -12.81 15.79
CA THR A 27 4.48 -13.50 16.31
C THR A 27 3.54 -12.51 17.00
N THR A 28 4.09 -11.61 17.81
CA THR A 28 3.30 -10.66 18.60
C THR A 28 3.55 -9.25 18.13
N ALA A 29 2.47 -8.53 17.80
CA ALA A 29 2.56 -7.10 17.54
C ALA A 29 2.71 -6.36 18.87
N THR A 30 3.78 -5.59 19.02
CA THR A 30 4.00 -4.72 20.17
C THR A 30 3.19 -3.43 20.07
N SER A 31 2.84 -3.03 18.85
CA SER A 31 1.94 -1.92 18.55
C SER A 31 1.26 -2.12 17.20
N LYS A 32 0.05 -1.60 17.02
CA LYS A 32 -0.63 -1.52 15.73
C LYS A 32 -1.30 -0.15 15.59
N VAL A 33 -1.05 0.50 14.46
CA VAL A 33 -1.70 1.74 14.06
C VAL A 33 -2.41 1.49 12.75
N GLU A 34 -3.65 1.96 12.65
CA GLU A 34 -4.40 1.92 11.39
C GLU A 34 -3.90 3.03 10.47
N ILE A 35 -3.50 2.68 9.24
CA ILE A 35 -2.80 3.56 8.31
C ILE A 35 -3.45 3.61 6.92
N THR A 36 -4.72 3.19 6.81
CA THR A 36 -5.39 3.02 5.51
C THR A 36 -5.41 4.32 4.71
N GLU A 37 -5.82 5.43 5.34
CA GLU A 37 -5.87 6.74 4.67
C GLU A 37 -4.49 7.22 4.22
N MET A 38 -3.46 7.05 5.07
CA MET A 38 -2.10 7.42 4.69
C MET A 38 -1.58 6.59 3.53
N ALA A 39 -1.82 5.27 3.54
CA ALA A 39 -1.39 4.37 2.49
C ALA A 39 -2.07 4.71 1.14
N VAL A 40 -3.40 4.91 1.15
CA VAL A 40 -4.14 5.31 -0.05
C VAL A 40 -3.67 6.67 -0.57
N SER A 41 -3.52 7.67 0.31
CA SER A 41 -3.04 8.99 -0.09
C SER A 41 -1.63 8.93 -0.69
N THR A 42 -0.75 8.09 -0.14
CA THR A 42 0.63 7.95 -0.64
C THR A 42 0.65 7.31 -2.02
N VAL A 43 -0.16 6.27 -2.23
CA VAL A 43 -0.31 5.66 -3.55
C VAL A 43 -0.82 6.71 -4.53
N MET A 44 -1.94 7.38 -4.25
CA MET A 44 -2.50 8.38 -5.18
C MET A 44 -1.49 9.49 -5.53
N GLN A 45 -0.74 10.01 -4.55
CA GLN A 45 0.31 10.99 -4.81
C GLN A 45 1.43 10.45 -5.71
N HIS A 46 1.82 9.18 -5.53
CA HIS A 46 2.81 8.56 -6.40
C HIS A 46 2.28 8.41 -7.84
N LEU A 47 1.01 8.08 -7.99
CA LEU A 47 0.37 7.94 -9.30
C LEU A 47 0.27 9.27 -10.05
N ASP A 48 -0.07 10.35 -9.33
CA ASP A 48 -0.07 11.71 -9.86
C ASP A 48 1.32 12.13 -10.37
N LEU A 49 2.39 11.76 -9.64
CA LEU A 49 3.77 12.04 -10.02
C LEU A 49 4.21 11.27 -11.27
N GLU A 50 3.84 10.00 -11.38
CA GLU A 50 4.19 9.13 -12.51
C GLU A 50 3.32 9.39 -13.75
N GLN A 51 2.30 10.26 -13.67
CA GLN A 51 1.31 10.52 -14.73
C GLN A 51 0.65 9.23 -15.27
N ALA A 52 0.54 8.20 -14.42
CA ALA A 52 -0.12 6.95 -14.76
C ALA A 52 -1.63 7.13 -14.62
N GLY A 53 -2.38 6.91 -15.71
CA GLY A 53 -3.84 6.92 -15.69
C GLY A 53 -4.40 5.61 -15.11
N TYR A 54 -5.50 5.71 -14.34
CA TYR A 54 -6.19 4.56 -13.74
C TYR A 54 -7.67 4.55 -14.12
N GLU A 55 -8.12 3.46 -14.75
CA GLU A 55 -9.53 3.08 -14.77
C GLU A 55 -9.72 1.91 -13.81
N CYS A 56 -10.61 2.07 -12.83
CA CYS A 56 -10.95 1.03 -11.88
C CYS A 56 -12.28 0.38 -12.31
N GLU A 57 -12.21 -0.64 -13.16
CA GLU A 57 -13.32 -1.60 -13.27
C GLU A 57 -13.17 -2.62 -12.13
N ALA A 58 -14.20 -2.73 -11.29
CA ALA A 58 -14.23 -3.67 -10.19
C ALA A 58 -13.96 -5.11 -10.68
N GLY A 59 -12.79 -5.67 -10.34
CA GLY A 59 -12.53 -7.10 -10.48
C GLY A 59 -11.31 -7.54 -11.31
N ARG A 60 -10.55 -6.63 -11.95
CA ARG A 60 -9.29 -6.98 -12.61
C ARG A 60 -8.22 -5.91 -12.38
N LEU A 61 -7.23 -6.22 -11.54
CA LEU A 61 -5.97 -5.46 -11.48
C LEU A 61 -5.04 -6.02 -12.57
N GLU A 62 -5.16 -5.52 -13.79
CA GLU A 62 -4.19 -5.77 -14.86
C GLU A 62 -3.38 -4.51 -15.12
N PHE A 63 -2.05 -4.63 -15.10
CA PHE A 63 -1.11 -3.51 -15.24
C PHE A 63 -0.68 -3.38 -16.69
N PHE A 64 -0.96 -2.24 -17.31
CA PHE A 64 -0.41 -1.89 -18.61
C PHE A 64 0.31 -0.54 -18.51
N PRO A 65 1.55 -0.41 -19.02
CA PRO A 65 2.16 0.89 -19.17
C PRO A 65 1.32 1.73 -20.12
N ALA A 66 1.01 2.97 -19.75
CA ALA A 66 0.32 3.91 -20.63
C ALA A 66 1.13 4.05 -21.93
N GLU A 67 0.50 3.86 -23.09
CA GLU A 67 1.16 4.08 -24.37
C GLU A 67 1.69 5.52 -24.39
N LEU A 68 3.02 5.64 -24.40
CA LEU A 68 3.69 6.93 -24.51
C LEU A 68 3.16 7.61 -25.76
N PRO A 69 2.61 8.84 -25.67
CA PRO A 69 2.13 9.55 -26.84
C PRO A 69 3.32 9.74 -27.78
N ASN A 70 3.20 9.16 -28.98
CA ASN A 70 4.18 9.25 -30.06
C ASN A 70 4.77 10.67 -30.13
N ARG A 71 6.01 10.84 -29.66
CA ARG A 71 6.81 12.02 -29.99
C ARG A 71 7.21 11.86 -31.46
N LYS A 72 6.43 12.46 -32.35
CA LYS A 72 6.84 12.79 -33.71
C LYS A 72 7.95 13.84 -33.68
#